data_AF-A0A7S0LT55-F1
#
_entry.id   AF-A0A7S0LT55-F1
#
_cell.length_a   1.000
_cell.length_b   1.000
_cell.length_c   1.000
_cell.angle_alpha   90.00
_cell.angle_beta   90.00
_cell.angle_gamma   90.00
#
_symmetry.space_group_name_H-M   'P 1'
#
loop_
_entity.id
_entity.type
_entity.pdbx_description
1 polymer ?
#
loop_
_entity_poly.entity_id
_entity_poly.type
_entity_poly.pdbx_seq_one_letter_code
_entity_poly.pdbx_strand_id
1 'polypeptide(L)'
;NIDRTQRKAGSPEVKLNKVLESIVRSLETESAFLPFVQPAEKVVKGYLKIIKSPMDLKAMLLKCQKVSYRSSVAFKDDLALIVSNCHEFNTKRQWNLHLEPLAKRLQAMGE
;
A
#
# COMPACT_ATOMS: atom_id res chain seq x y z
N ASN A 1 -9.91 3.23 38.08
CA ASN A 1 -9.92 3.69 36.67
C ASN A 1 -8.51 3.66 36.11
N ILE A 2 -8.08 2.54 35.52
CA ILE A 2 -6.79 2.44 34.83
C ILE A 2 -7.00 2.83 33.38
N ASP A 3 -6.38 3.93 32.98
CA ASP A 3 -6.40 4.53 31.66
C ASP A 3 -6.15 3.49 30.54
N ARG A 4 -7.14 3.29 29.67
CA ARG A 4 -7.12 2.35 28.54
C ARG A 4 -6.09 2.75 27.47
N THR A 5 -5.63 3.99 27.46
CA THR A 5 -4.70 4.49 26.44
C THR A 5 -3.28 3.96 26.61
N GLN A 6 -2.83 3.71 27.85
CA GLN A 6 -1.46 3.23 28.12
C GLN A 6 -1.23 1.75 27.73
N ARG A 7 -2.27 0.91 27.67
CA ARG A 7 -2.12 -0.52 27.31
C ARG A 7 -1.81 -0.76 25.82
N LYS A 8 -2.05 0.21 24.94
CA LYS A 8 -1.94 0.02 23.48
C LYS A 8 -0.55 0.23 22.92
N ALA A 9 0.24 1.18 23.45
CA ALA A 9 1.50 1.63 22.85
C ALA A 9 2.59 0.54 22.74
N GLY A 10 2.49 -0.54 23.52
CA GLY A 10 3.42 -1.68 23.50
C GLY A 10 2.83 -2.99 22.94
N SER A 11 1.60 -2.98 22.43
CA SER A 11 0.94 -4.18 21.92
C SER A 11 1.69 -4.81 20.74
N PRO A 12 1.60 -6.13 20.53
CA PRO A 12 2.16 -6.79 19.35
C PRO A 12 1.71 -6.14 18.03
N GLU A 13 0.46 -5.69 17.95
CA GLU A 13 -0.08 -5.01 16.77
C GLU A 13 0.56 -3.64 16.53
N VAL A 14 0.81 -2.85 17.59
CA VAL A 14 1.55 -1.59 17.45
C VAL A 14 2.98 -1.85 16.99
N LYS A 15 3.65 -2.87 17.54
CA LYS A 15 5.01 -3.23 17.10
C LYS A 15 5.04 -3.69 15.64
N LEU A 16 4.09 -4.55 15.25
CA LEU A 16 3.91 -4.99 13.86
C LEU A 16 3.74 -3.80 12.93
N ASN A 17 2.77 -2.93 13.20
CA ASN A 17 2.47 -1.80 12.31
C ASN A 17 3.63 -0.79 12.23
N LYS A 18 4.46 -0.65 13.27
CA LYS A 18 5.70 0.15 13.19
C LYS A 18 6.73 -0.44 12.23
N VAL A 19 6.89 -1.76 12.22
CA VAL A 19 7.77 -2.44 11.25
C VAL A 19 7.23 -2.25 9.84
N LEU A 20 5.93 -2.50 9.63
CA LEU A 20 5.28 -2.32 8.34
C LEU A 20 5.35 -0.87 7.84
N GLU A 21 5.18 0.11 8.74
CA GLU A 21 5.39 1.53 8.42
C GLU A 21 6.80 1.81 7.90
N SER A 22 7.83 1.25 8.53
CA SER A 22 9.21 1.41 8.07
C SER A 22 9.42 0.85 6.66
N ILE A 23 8.79 -0.28 6.35
CA ILE A 23 8.84 -0.89 5.00
C ILE A 23 8.19 0.06 3.99
N VAL A 24 6.96 0.55 4.26
CA VAL A 24 6.28 1.49 3.36
C VAL A 24 7.12 2.74 3.12
N ARG A 25 7.71 3.30 4.18
CA ARG A 25 8.59 4.48 4.05
C ARG A 25 9.81 4.20 3.18
N SER A 26 10.42 3.02 3.31
CA SER A 26 11.52 2.62 2.42
C SER A 26 11.07 2.55 0.96
N LEU A 27 9.89 1.98 0.69
CA LEU A 27 9.34 1.94 -0.67
C LEU A 27 9.04 3.35 -1.22
N GLU A 28 8.55 4.27 -0.39
CA GLU A 28 8.30 5.66 -0.80
C GLU A 28 9.57 6.43 -1.19
N THR A 29 10.75 6.03 -0.68
CA THR A 29 12.03 6.68 -1.04
C THR A 29 12.57 6.26 -2.42
N GLU A 30 12.09 5.14 -2.96
CA GLU A 30 12.51 4.66 -4.27
C GLU A 30 11.81 5.45 -5.38
N SER A 31 12.57 6.28 -6.10
CA SER A 31 12.04 7.19 -7.14
C SER A 31 11.27 6.45 -8.24
N ALA A 32 11.64 5.21 -8.53
CA ALA A 32 10.94 4.37 -9.50
C ALA A 32 9.52 3.95 -9.06
N PHE A 33 9.18 4.09 -7.76
CA PHE A 33 7.87 3.74 -7.21
C PHE A 33 6.92 4.92 -7.10
N LEU A 34 7.34 6.13 -7.53
CA LEU A 34 6.49 7.33 -7.58
C LEU A 34 5.07 7.11 -8.15
N PRO A 35 4.87 6.30 -9.22
CA PRO A 35 3.52 6.02 -9.73
C PRO A 35 2.56 5.35 -8.73
N PHE A 36 3.08 4.73 -7.66
CA PHE A 36 2.31 3.97 -6.67
C PHE A 36 2.25 4.67 -5.30
N VAL A 37 2.84 5.87 -5.17
CA VAL A 37 2.89 6.60 -3.90
C VAL A 37 1.56 7.28 -3.56
N GLN A 38 0.90 7.86 -4.56
CA GLN A 38 -0.37 8.58 -4.38
C GLN A 38 -1.54 7.82 -5.01
N PRO A 39 -2.78 8.05 -4.51
CA PRO A 39 -3.96 7.39 -5.05
C PRO A 39 -4.13 7.69 -6.54
N ALA A 40 -4.14 6.64 -7.37
CA ALA A 40 -4.20 6.75 -8.83
C ALA A 40 -5.48 7.46 -9.31
N GLU A 41 -6.59 7.34 -8.57
CA GLU A 41 -7.85 8.01 -8.88
C GLU A 41 -7.79 9.54 -8.77
N LYS A 42 -6.78 10.10 -8.08
CA LYS A 42 -6.57 11.55 -8.02
C LYS A 42 -5.87 12.10 -9.26
N VAL A 43 -5.14 11.25 -9.98
CA VAL A 43 -4.30 11.64 -11.12
C VAL A 43 -4.83 11.10 -12.45
N VAL A 44 -5.57 9.99 -12.43
CA VAL A 44 -6.10 9.31 -13.63
C VAL A 44 -7.62 9.36 -13.67
N LYS A 45 -8.15 10.10 -14.65
CA LYS A 45 -9.60 10.25 -14.86
C LYS A 45 -10.26 8.89 -15.17
N GLY A 46 -11.28 8.55 -14.39
CA GLY A 46 -12.06 7.32 -14.59
C GLY A 46 -11.39 6.06 -14.07
N TYR A 47 -10.35 6.17 -13.24
CA TYR A 47 -9.71 5.03 -12.56
C TYR A 47 -10.73 4.16 -11.82
N LEU A 48 -11.58 4.76 -10.99
CA LEU A 48 -12.62 4.08 -10.19
C LEU A 48 -13.74 3.43 -11.02
N LYS A 49 -13.84 3.75 -12.33
CA LYS A 49 -14.78 3.05 -13.22
C LYS A 49 -14.31 1.62 -13.49
N ILE A 50 -13.00 1.40 -13.50
CA ILE A 50 -12.37 0.10 -13.72
C ILE A 50 -12.04 -0.53 -12.38
N ILE A 51 -11.19 0.12 -11.59
CA ILE A 51 -10.67 -0.41 -10.32
C ILE A 51 -11.66 -0.18 -9.18
N LYS A 52 -12.01 -1.24 -8.45
CA LYS A 52 -13.01 -1.21 -7.37
C LYS A 52 -12.43 -1.07 -5.98
N SER A 53 -11.20 -1.51 -5.79
CA SER A 53 -10.51 -1.45 -4.50
C SER A 53 -9.14 -0.81 -4.71
N PRO A 54 -9.06 0.54 -4.79
CA PRO A 54 -7.79 1.24 -4.94
C PRO A 54 -6.85 0.96 -3.76
N MET A 55 -5.55 0.94 -4.05
CA MET A 55 -4.50 0.88 -3.04
C MET A 55 -3.27 1.63 -3.56
N ASP A 56 -2.56 2.28 -2.64
CA ASP A 56 -1.33 3.02 -2.87
C ASP A 56 -0.50 3.07 -1.58
N LEU A 57 0.78 3.43 -1.66
CA LEU A 57 1.67 3.44 -0.49
C LEU A 57 1.21 4.43 0.59
N LYS A 58 0.60 5.57 0.23
CA LYS A 58 0.07 6.52 1.21
C LYS A 58 -1.13 5.95 1.96
N ALA A 59 -2.00 5.21 1.28
CA ALA A 59 -3.10 4.48 1.92
C ALA A 59 -2.58 3.40 2.87
N MET A 60 -1.58 2.62 2.45
CA MET A 60 -0.92 1.62 3.31
C MET A 60 -0.25 2.25 4.53
N LEU A 61 0.46 3.38 4.36
CA LEU A 61 1.08 4.14 5.45
C LEU A 61 0.03 4.59 6.48
N LEU A 62 -1.11 5.11 6.02
CA LEU A 62 -2.22 5.48 6.89
C LEU A 62 -2.81 4.27 7.63
N LYS A 63 -2.88 3.09 7.00
CA LYS A 63 -3.28 1.85 7.67
C LYS A 63 -2.30 1.47 8.77
N CYS A 64 -0.98 1.59 8.56
CA CYS A 64 0.02 1.37 9.60
C CYS A 64 -0.13 2.35 10.78
N GLN A 65 -0.25 3.65 10.50
CA GLN A 65 -0.39 4.69 11.53
C GLN A 65 -1.66 4.54 12.37
N LYS A 66 -2.73 3.98 11.79
CA LYS A 66 -3.98 3.65 12.49
C LYS A 66 -3.96 2.27 13.16
N VAL A 67 -2.83 1.55 13.09
CA VAL A 67 -2.67 0.19 13.64
C VAL A 67 -3.71 -0.78 13.07
N SER A 68 -3.96 -0.66 11.76
CA SER A 68 -5.02 -1.40 11.07
C SER A 68 -4.60 -2.81 10.63
N TYR A 69 -3.31 -3.07 10.40
CA TYR A 69 -2.86 -4.40 10.02
C TYR A 69 -2.80 -5.32 11.24
N ARG A 70 -3.54 -6.43 11.18
CA ARG A 70 -3.55 -7.47 12.22
C ARG A 70 -2.53 -8.59 11.94
N SER A 71 -2.01 -8.65 10.72
CA SER A 71 -1.02 -9.62 10.28
C SER A 71 -0.17 -9.04 9.15
N SER A 72 1.01 -9.62 8.92
CA SER A 72 1.82 -9.33 7.73
C SER A 72 1.13 -9.79 6.45
N VAL A 73 0.31 -10.86 6.50
CA VAL A 73 -0.48 -11.32 5.35
C VAL A 73 -1.39 -10.21 4.83
N ALA A 74 -2.15 -9.54 5.71
CA ALA A 74 -3.02 -8.44 5.32
C ALA A 74 -2.26 -7.24 4.70
N PHE A 75 -0.98 -7.08 5.03
CA PHE A 75 -0.10 -6.09 4.40
C PHE A 75 0.36 -6.54 3.02
N LYS A 76 0.75 -7.82 2.87
CA LYS A 76 1.11 -8.41 1.58
C LYS A 76 -0.06 -8.42 0.60
N ASP A 77 -1.28 -8.62 1.08
CA ASP A 77 -2.49 -8.52 0.27
C ASP A 77 -2.66 -7.12 -0.32
N ASP A 78 -2.36 -6.06 0.43
CA ASP A 78 -2.41 -4.67 -0.07
C ASP A 78 -1.28 -4.38 -1.09
N LEU A 79 -0.07 -4.94 -0.90
CA LEU A 79 0.99 -4.86 -1.92
C LEU A 79 0.56 -5.56 -3.22
N ALA A 80 0.00 -6.76 -3.12
CA ALA A 80 -0.53 -7.50 -4.25
C ALA A 80 -1.71 -6.77 -4.92
N LEU A 81 -2.50 -6.02 -4.14
CA LEU A 81 -3.58 -5.19 -4.66
C LEU A 81 -3.04 -4.03 -5.52
N ILE A 82 -1.92 -3.41 -5.15
CA ILE A 82 -1.23 -2.42 -6.01
C ILE A 82 -0.85 -3.05 -7.37
N VAL A 83 -0.29 -4.27 -7.36
CA VAL A 83 0.12 -4.98 -8.58
C VAL A 83 -1.08 -5.34 -9.46
N SER A 84 -2.12 -5.94 -8.88
CA SER A 84 -3.31 -6.36 -9.62
C SER A 84 -4.07 -5.17 -10.20
N ASN A 85 -4.23 -4.09 -9.44
CA ASN A 85 -4.86 -2.87 -9.92
C ASN A 85 -4.06 -2.19 -11.04
N CYS A 86 -2.73 -2.18 -10.92
CA CYS A 86 -1.83 -1.71 -11.97
C CYS A 86 -2.06 -2.50 -13.27
N HIS A 87 -2.01 -3.83 -13.19
CA HIS A 87 -2.22 -4.70 -14.34
C HIS A 87 -3.61 -4.52 -14.97
N GLU A 88 -4.68 -4.58 -14.17
CA GLU A 88 -6.07 -4.49 -14.67
C GLU A 88 -6.32 -3.16 -15.38
N PHE A 89 -5.96 -2.04 -14.74
CA PHE A 89 -6.22 -0.72 -15.30
C PHE A 89 -5.44 -0.49 -16.60
N ASN A 90 -4.14 -0.80 -16.57
CA ASN A 90 -3.22 -0.53 -17.66
C ASN A 90 -3.47 -1.44 -18.88
N THR A 91 -3.78 -2.72 -18.65
CA THR A 91 -4.15 -3.65 -19.73
C THR A 91 -5.47 -3.26 -20.39
N LYS A 92 -6.50 -2.92 -19.60
CA LYS A 92 -7.81 -2.53 -20.13
C LYS A 92 -7.76 -1.23 -20.94
N ARG A 93 -6.82 -0.34 -20.63
CA ARG A 93 -6.60 0.92 -21.34
C ARG A 93 -5.56 0.83 -22.45
N GLN A 94 -4.80 -0.27 -22.54
CA GLN A 94 -3.59 -0.38 -23.36
C GLN A 94 -2.63 0.81 -23.14
N TRP A 95 -2.40 1.13 -21.86
CA TRP A 95 -1.62 2.31 -21.44
C TRP A 95 -0.67 1.95 -20.31
N ASN A 96 0.51 2.56 -20.25
CA ASN A 96 1.48 2.41 -19.16
C ASN A 96 1.84 0.95 -18.79
N LEU A 97 1.85 0.02 -19.74
CA LEU A 97 2.19 -1.40 -19.51
C LEU A 97 3.61 -1.58 -18.92
N HIS A 98 4.52 -0.63 -19.16
CA HIS A 98 5.86 -0.60 -18.57
C HIS A 98 5.86 -0.44 -17.03
N LEU A 99 4.73 -0.10 -16.41
CA LEU A 99 4.60 -0.03 -14.96
C LEU A 99 4.45 -1.41 -14.30
N GLU A 100 4.08 -2.46 -15.03
CA GLU A 100 3.87 -3.79 -14.42
C GLU A 100 5.15 -4.38 -13.80
N PRO A 101 6.32 -4.34 -14.46
CA PRO A 101 7.56 -4.79 -13.82
C PRO A 101 7.93 -3.97 -12.59
N LEU A 102 7.62 -2.67 -12.57
CA LEU A 102 7.86 -1.80 -11.42
C LEU A 102 6.94 -2.14 -10.25
N ALA A 103 5.65 -2.41 -10.51
CA ALA A 103 4.70 -2.84 -9.48
C ALA A 103 5.12 -4.18 -8.86
N LYS A 104 5.55 -5.15 -9.67
CA LYS A 104 6.07 -6.44 -9.19
C LYS A 104 7.34 -6.25 -8.34
N ARG A 105 8.23 -5.34 -8.74
CA ARG A 105 9.43 -5.03 -7.94
C ARG A 105 9.08 -4.35 -6.62
N LEU A 106 8.09 -3.45 -6.61
CA LEU A 106 7.57 -2.84 -5.38
C LEU A 106 7.06 -3.90 -4.41
N GLN A 107 6.26 -4.86 -4.90
CA GLN A 107 5.79 -5.98 -4.07
C GLN A 107 6.97 -6.79 -3.52
N ALA A 108 7.90 -7.23 -4.38
CA ALA A 108 9.04 -8.03 -3.97
C ALA A 108 9.95 -7.33 -2.94
N MET A 109 10.10 -6.01 -3.02
CA MET A 109 10.86 -5.22 -2.03
C MET A 109 10.11 -5.01 -0.72
N GLY A 110 8.78 -5.12 -0.72
CA GLY A 110 7.94 -4.93 0.47
C GLY A 110 7.65 -6.21 1.26
N GLU A 111 8.01 -7.39 0.74
CA GLU A 111 7.73 -8.70 1.33
C GLU A 111 8.81 -9.22 2.29
#